data_AF-A0A7G2IMN4-F1
#
_entry.id   AF-A0A7G2IMN4-F1
#
_cell.length_a   1.000
_cell.length_b   1.000
_cell.length_c   1.000
_cell.angle_alpha   90.00
_cell.angle_beta   90.00
_cell.angle_gamma   90.00
#
_symmetry.space_group_name_H-M   'P 1'
#
loop_
_entity.id
_entity.type
_entity.pdbx_description
1 polymer ?
#
loop_
_entity_poly.entity_id
_entity_poly.type
_entity_poly.pdbx_seq_one_letter_code
_entity_poly.pdbx_strand_id
1 'polypeptide(L)'
;MNANGVTLQFWDGATVNQSHGASGIEGDSKIDGGDGKWMAIGSQGDNNWTTATGEGNAPWAQKSFAVFTTKGGTVTVDNAAGEVNFSGAQFDADGYVVKGDALNAYATTEKTRPTQARRRGLANCWCALALVARGKTIPRPLSPLSARPVLLTS
;
A
#
# COMPACT_ATOMS: atom_id res chain seq x y z
N MET A 1 -17.84 -4.04 9.31
CA MET A 1 -16.59 -4.81 9.50
C MET A 1 -16.49 -5.85 8.41
N ASN A 2 -15.38 -5.89 7.69
CA ASN A 2 -15.01 -6.95 6.75
C ASN A 2 -14.50 -8.18 7.52
N ALA A 3 -14.83 -9.36 7.00
CA ALA A 3 -14.87 -10.65 7.71
C ALA A 3 -13.55 -11.22 8.26
N ASN A 4 -12.45 -10.45 8.27
CA ASN A 4 -11.13 -10.89 8.72
C ASN A 4 -10.55 -10.06 9.89
N GLY A 5 -11.33 -9.11 10.46
CA GLY A 5 -10.85 -8.30 11.59
C GLY A 5 -9.77 -7.27 11.23
N VAL A 6 -9.62 -6.94 9.94
CA VAL A 6 -8.67 -5.93 9.45
C VAL A 6 -9.43 -4.66 9.08
N THR A 7 -9.17 -3.56 9.79
CA THR A 7 -9.72 -2.24 9.45
C THR A 7 -9.20 -1.80 8.08
N LEU A 8 -10.11 -1.37 7.19
CA LEU A 8 -9.75 -0.67 5.96
C LEU A 8 -9.72 0.83 6.24
N GLN A 9 -8.67 1.50 5.78
CA GLN A 9 -8.60 2.95 5.76
C GLN A 9 -8.29 3.43 4.34
N PHE A 10 -8.99 4.48 3.92
CA PHE A 10 -8.91 5.03 2.58
C PHE A 10 -8.08 6.30 2.62
N TRP A 11 -7.15 6.42 1.67
CA TRP A 11 -6.27 7.58 1.57
C TRP A 11 -7.05 8.79 1.10
N ASP A 12 -7.10 9.83 1.93
CA ASP A 12 -7.82 11.06 1.67
C ASP A 12 -6.92 12.25 1.31
N GLY A 13 -5.59 12.03 1.32
CA GLY A 13 -4.60 13.08 1.05
C GLY A 13 -4.43 14.03 2.22
N ALA A 14 -3.72 15.14 2.00
CA ALA A 14 -3.62 16.25 2.94
C ALA A 14 -4.81 17.20 2.81
N THR A 15 -5.16 17.89 3.89
CA THR A 15 -6.24 18.89 3.89
C THR A 15 -5.88 20.05 2.97
N VAL A 16 -6.44 20.07 1.77
CA VAL A 16 -6.25 21.12 0.77
C VAL A 16 -7.57 21.84 0.53
N ASN A 17 -7.57 23.17 0.65
CA ASN A 17 -8.78 23.99 0.42
C ASN A 17 -10.02 23.52 1.22
N GLN A 18 -9.85 23.07 2.46
CA GLN A 18 -10.92 22.56 3.35
C GLN A 18 -11.56 21.23 2.90
N SER A 19 -10.83 20.41 2.14
CA SER A 19 -11.26 19.07 1.72
C SER A 19 -11.64 18.14 2.88
N HIS A 20 -11.20 18.39 4.11
CA HIS A 20 -11.49 17.51 5.25
C HIS A 20 -12.33 18.18 6.33
N GLY A 21 -13.00 19.29 5.97
CA GLY A 21 -13.68 20.16 6.93
C GLY A 21 -12.74 21.17 7.61
N ALA A 22 -13.26 21.87 8.61
CA ALA A 22 -12.60 23.02 9.22
C ALA A 22 -11.44 22.63 10.14
N SER A 23 -11.56 21.51 10.87
CA SER A 23 -10.48 21.00 11.72
C SER A 23 -9.66 19.90 11.05
N GLY A 24 -10.14 19.39 9.91
CA GLY A 24 -9.53 18.30 9.17
C GLY A 24 -9.90 16.91 9.71
N ILE A 25 -10.84 16.85 10.67
CA ILE A 25 -11.35 15.58 11.24
C ILE A 25 -12.76 15.30 10.74
N GLU A 26 -13.52 16.33 10.39
CA GLU A 26 -14.92 16.19 10.01
C GLU A 26 -15.09 15.36 8.73
N GLY A 27 -14.09 15.39 7.84
CA GLY A 27 -14.25 14.88 6.48
C GLY A 27 -15.27 15.69 5.70
N ASP A 28 -15.56 15.25 4.49
CA ASP A 28 -16.46 15.95 3.57
C ASP A 28 -17.34 15.00 2.73
N SER A 29 -17.47 13.76 3.21
CA SER A 29 -18.25 12.69 2.57
C SER A 29 -17.71 12.26 1.21
N LYS A 30 -16.42 12.49 0.92
CA LYS A 30 -15.72 11.92 -0.23
C LYS A 30 -14.33 11.40 0.16
N ILE A 31 -13.73 10.66 -0.77
CA ILE A 31 -12.32 10.28 -0.70
C ILE A 31 -11.59 11.10 -1.76
N ASP A 32 -10.79 12.07 -1.35
CA ASP A 32 -10.07 12.98 -2.24
C ASP A 32 -8.82 12.36 -2.85
N GLY A 33 -8.01 11.74 -2.00
CA GLY A 33 -6.67 11.28 -2.34
C GLY A 33 -5.69 12.43 -2.59
N GLY A 34 -4.66 12.19 -3.40
CA GLY A 34 -3.64 13.18 -3.74
C GLY A 34 -2.41 13.14 -2.83
N ASP A 35 -1.72 14.28 -2.72
CA ASP A 35 -0.49 14.39 -1.94
C ASP A 35 -0.77 14.42 -0.44
N GLY A 36 0.16 13.92 0.37
CA GLY A 36 0.06 14.00 1.82
C GLY A 36 1.14 13.22 2.55
N LYS A 37 1.03 13.18 3.87
CA LYS A 37 1.91 12.36 4.71
C LYS A 37 1.21 11.07 5.14
N TRP A 38 1.99 10.03 5.40
CA TRP A 38 1.51 8.83 6.08
C TRP A 38 2.32 8.70 7.36
N MET A 39 1.70 9.06 8.50
CA MET A 39 2.34 9.04 9.81
C MET A 39 1.73 8.00 10.74
N ALA A 40 2.50 7.57 11.73
CA ALA A 40 1.94 6.81 12.84
C ALA A 40 1.00 7.68 13.69
N ILE A 41 0.08 7.05 14.42
CA ILE A 41 -0.74 7.76 15.40
C ILE A 41 0.14 8.39 16.48
N GLY A 42 -0.06 9.67 16.74
CA GLY A 42 0.71 10.45 17.71
C GLY A 42 0.24 11.91 17.73
N SER A 43 0.88 12.76 18.52
CA SER A 43 0.58 14.20 18.57
C SER A 43 0.84 14.93 17.25
N GLN A 44 1.62 14.31 16.37
CA GLN A 44 1.90 14.76 15.00
C GLN A 44 1.18 13.90 13.94
N GLY A 45 0.34 12.95 14.38
CA GLY A 45 -0.43 12.08 13.49
C GLY A 45 -1.35 12.92 12.61
N ASP A 46 -1.44 12.53 11.35
CA ASP A 46 -2.11 13.30 10.30
C ASP A 46 -3.49 12.73 9.97
N ASN A 47 -4.48 13.59 9.85
CA ASN A 47 -5.87 13.20 9.54
C ASN A 47 -6.05 12.96 8.03
N ASN A 48 -5.16 12.17 7.44
CA ASN A 48 -5.11 11.92 5.99
C ASN A 48 -5.80 10.60 5.60
N TRP A 49 -6.44 9.93 6.55
CA TRP A 49 -7.11 8.65 6.34
C TRP A 49 -8.59 8.76 6.69
N THR A 50 -9.43 8.19 5.84
CA THR A 50 -10.89 8.26 5.97
C THR A 50 -11.54 6.87 5.84
N THR A 51 -12.86 6.83 5.97
CA THR A 51 -13.67 5.63 5.77
C THR A 51 -13.98 5.42 4.28
N ALA A 52 -14.66 4.32 3.94
CA ALA A 52 -15.14 4.12 2.57
C ALA A 52 -16.15 5.18 2.10
N THR A 53 -16.72 5.96 3.03
CA THR A 53 -17.74 6.99 2.79
C THR A 53 -17.20 8.41 2.85
N GLY A 54 -15.97 8.64 3.33
CA GLY A 54 -15.43 9.99 3.47
C GLY A 54 -16.01 10.78 4.66
N GLU A 55 -16.80 10.14 5.53
CA GLU A 55 -17.57 10.81 6.61
C GLU A 55 -16.73 11.35 7.77
N GLY A 56 -15.42 11.09 7.77
CA GLY A 56 -14.54 11.57 8.82
C GLY A 56 -13.11 11.12 8.64
N ASN A 57 -12.20 11.97 9.08
CA ASN A 57 -10.78 11.81 8.90
C ASN A 57 -10.10 11.49 10.22
N ALA A 58 -9.08 10.64 10.16
CA ALA A 58 -8.37 10.15 11.31
C ALA A 58 -6.89 9.89 11.00
N PRO A 59 -6.04 9.79 12.03
CA PRO A 59 -4.70 9.26 11.89
C PRO A 59 -4.70 7.82 11.40
N TRP A 60 -3.57 7.40 10.82
CA TRP A 60 -3.37 6.01 10.42
C TRP A 60 -3.57 5.05 11.59
N ALA A 61 -4.52 4.13 11.45
CA ALA A 61 -4.68 3.03 12.38
C ALA A 61 -3.63 1.95 12.08
N GLN A 62 -2.66 1.81 12.98
CA GLN A 62 -1.56 0.85 12.84
C GLN A 62 -2.04 -0.56 12.48
N LYS A 63 -1.34 -1.22 11.55
CA LYS A 63 -1.63 -2.57 11.03
C LYS A 63 -2.97 -2.68 10.30
N SER A 64 -3.58 -1.56 9.91
CA SER A 64 -4.73 -1.56 9.01
C SER A 64 -4.31 -1.83 7.57
N PHE A 65 -5.30 -2.03 6.71
CA PHE A 65 -5.11 -2.18 5.28
C PHE A 65 -5.41 -0.84 4.57
N ALA A 66 -4.42 -0.34 3.83
CA ALA A 66 -4.51 0.95 3.15
C ALA A 66 -5.17 0.80 1.77
N VAL A 67 -6.08 1.70 1.42
CA VAL A 67 -6.71 1.75 0.10
C VAL A 67 -6.45 3.11 -0.53
N PHE A 68 -5.68 3.12 -1.60
CA PHE A 68 -5.39 4.30 -2.43
C PHE A 68 -6.30 4.28 -3.65
N THR A 69 -7.21 5.24 -3.75
CA THR A 69 -8.20 5.34 -4.84
C THR A 69 -8.30 6.79 -5.32
N THR A 70 -9.26 7.09 -6.18
CA THR A 70 -9.56 8.44 -6.70
C THR A 70 -8.35 9.14 -7.31
N LYS A 71 -7.83 10.22 -6.71
CA LYS A 71 -6.76 11.04 -7.29
C LYS A 71 -5.38 10.56 -6.84
N GLY A 72 -4.54 10.13 -7.78
CA GLY A 72 -3.13 9.82 -7.50
C GLY A 72 -2.34 11.04 -6.99
N GLY A 73 -1.30 10.76 -6.20
CA GLY A 73 -0.38 11.77 -5.68
C GLY A 73 0.82 11.17 -4.95
N THR A 74 1.63 12.04 -4.38
CA THR A 74 2.81 11.69 -3.59
C THR A 74 2.42 11.48 -2.12
N VAL A 75 2.53 10.24 -1.66
CA VAL A 75 2.35 9.86 -0.26
C VAL A 75 3.73 9.79 0.39
N THR A 76 4.01 10.70 1.31
CA THR A 76 5.29 10.77 2.00
C THR A 76 5.19 10.10 3.36
N VAL A 77 5.83 8.95 3.51
CA VAL A 77 5.93 8.24 4.79
C VAL A 77 6.87 9.03 5.70
N ASP A 78 6.39 9.35 6.90
CA ASP A 78 7.12 10.12 7.91
C ASP A 78 7.00 9.39 9.27
N ASN A 79 8.13 8.89 9.76
CA ASN A 79 8.17 8.07 10.98
C ASN A 79 8.53 8.88 12.24
N ALA A 80 8.49 10.22 12.19
CA ALA A 80 8.82 11.07 13.33
C ALA A 80 7.91 10.83 14.55
N ALA A 81 6.66 10.43 14.31
CA ALA A 81 5.70 10.05 15.35
C ALA A 81 5.81 8.56 15.79
N GLY A 82 6.68 7.77 15.16
CA GLY A 82 6.84 6.34 15.37
C GLY A 82 6.79 5.54 14.07
N GLU A 83 7.07 4.24 14.17
CA GLU A 83 7.03 3.33 13.02
C GLU A 83 5.63 3.23 12.39
N VAL A 84 5.58 3.20 11.06
CA VAL A 84 4.33 3.03 10.31
C VAL A 84 4.18 1.56 9.91
N ASN A 85 3.28 0.86 10.61
CA ASN A 85 2.99 -0.55 10.34
C ASN A 85 1.69 -0.69 9.56
N PHE A 86 1.66 -1.56 8.56
CA PHE A 86 0.50 -1.81 7.71
C PHE A 86 0.33 -3.31 7.45
N SER A 87 -0.90 -3.80 7.32
CA SER A 87 -1.16 -5.22 7.00
C SER A 87 -1.19 -5.49 5.48
N GLY A 88 -1.31 -4.44 4.68
CA GLY A 88 -1.36 -4.51 3.22
C GLY A 88 -1.84 -3.19 2.61
N ALA A 89 -1.72 -3.06 1.29
CA ALA A 89 -2.18 -1.89 0.55
C ALA A 89 -2.77 -2.27 -0.81
N GLN A 90 -3.85 -1.61 -1.20
CA GLN A 90 -4.45 -1.69 -2.54
C GLN A 90 -4.36 -0.34 -3.24
N PHE A 91 -4.03 -0.36 -4.53
CA PHE A 91 -4.02 0.81 -5.41
C PHE A 91 -5.08 0.59 -6.49
N ASP A 92 -6.18 1.33 -6.37
CA ASP A 92 -7.33 1.32 -7.26
C ASP A 92 -7.37 2.55 -8.19
N ALA A 93 -6.33 3.38 -8.13
CA ALA A 93 -6.09 4.48 -9.06
C ALA A 93 -4.59 4.58 -9.40
N ASP A 94 -4.30 5.07 -10.59
CA ASP A 94 -2.95 5.35 -11.06
C ASP A 94 -2.41 6.68 -10.47
N GLY A 95 -1.10 6.89 -10.63
CA GLY A 95 -0.46 8.17 -10.29
C GLY A 95 -0.01 8.31 -8.84
N TYR A 96 -0.21 7.27 -8.01
CA TYR A 96 0.35 7.25 -6.66
C TYR A 96 1.84 6.94 -6.65
N VAL A 97 2.58 7.70 -5.86
CA VAL A 97 3.99 7.45 -5.53
C VAL A 97 4.16 7.48 -4.02
N VAL A 98 4.49 6.34 -3.43
CA VAL A 98 4.81 6.25 -1.99
C VAL A 98 6.32 6.34 -1.81
N LYS A 99 6.79 7.30 -1.01
CA LYS A 99 8.23 7.55 -0.76
C LYS A 99 8.45 8.05 0.67
N GLY A 100 9.71 8.20 1.07
CA GLY A 100 10.07 8.73 2.39
C GLY A 100 10.66 7.64 3.29
N ASP A 101 10.28 7.66 4.56
CA ASP A 101 10.76 6.74 5.59
C ASP A 101 10.26 5.29 5.38
N ALA A 102 10.71 4.39 6.24
CA ALA A 102 10.36 2.97 6.17
C ALA A 102 8.88 2.70 6.49
N LEU A 103 8.27 1.83 5.67
CA LEU A 103 6.98 1.18 5.94
C LEU A 103 7.19 -0.27 6.37
N ASN A 104 6.60 -0.64 7.50
CA ASN A 104 6.78 -1.95 8.11
C ASN A 104 5.58 -2.85 7.82
N ALA A 105 5.77 -3.87 6.99
CA ALA A 105 4.74 -4.86 6.71
C ALA A 105 4.48 -5.73 7.94
N TYR A 106 3.28 -5.64 8.51
CA TYR A 106 2.83 -6.49 9.60
C TYR A 106 2.14 -7.72 9.03
N ALA A 107 2.88 -8.81 8.92
CA ALA A 107 2.31 -10.08 8.54
C ALA A 107 1.37 -10.57 9.66
N THR A 108 0.06 -10.54 9.43
CA THR A 108 -0.79 -11.57 10.02
C THR A 108 -0.30 -12.88 9.44
N THR A 109 0.11 -13.82 10.28
CA THR A 109 0.61 -15.13 9.86
C THR A 109 -0.38 -15.79 8.90
N GLU A 110 -0.19 -15.59 7.60
CA GLU A 110 -0.60 -16.58 6.63
C GLU A 110 0.20 -17.82 7.02
N LYS A 111 -0.50 -18.88 7.43
CA LYS A 111 0.07 -20.21 7.53
C LYS A 111 0.42 -20.63 6.10
N THR A 112 1.49 -20.06 5.55
CA THR A 112 2.09 -20.46 4.29
C THR A 112 2.50 -21.91 4.45
N ARG A 113 1.70 -22.82 3.90
CA ARG A 113 2.14 -24.19 3.62
C ARG A 113 3.42 -24.04 2.79
N PRO A 114 4.58 -24.54 3.24
CA PRO A 114 5.85 -24.10 2.71
C PRO A 114 6.05 -24.72 1.32
N THR A 115 5.86 -23.92 0.28
CA THR A 115 6.47 -24.20 -1.03
C THR A 115 6.92 -22.88 -1.66
N GLN A 116 8.25 -22.71 -1.63
CA GLN A 116 9.07 -21.68 -2.30
C GLN A 116 9.12 -20.28 -1.71
N ALA A 117 9.95 -20.11 -0.67
CA ALA A 117 10.81 -18.94 -0.55
C ALA A 117 12.16 -19.36 0.07
N ARG A 118 12.98 -20.06 -0.73
CA ARG A 118 14.36 -20.41 -0.33
C ARG A 118 15.32 -19.56 -1.16
N ARG A 119 15.82 -18.47 -0.58
CA ARG A 119 17.25 -18.26 -0.22
C ARG A 119 17.56 -16.78 0.03
N ARG A 120 17.86 -16.52 1.29
CA ARG A 120 18.76 -15.52 1.90
C ARG A 120 19.65 -14.71 0.97
N GLY A 121 19.73 -13.40 1.23
CA GLY A 121 20.88 -12.56 0.87
C GLY A 121 20.48 -11.10 0.66
N LEU A 122 20.76 -10.25 1.66
CA LEU A 122 20.96 -8.80 1.59
C LEU A 122 20.30 -8.06 0.41
N ALA A 123 19.19 -7.37 0.66
CA ALA A 123 18.73 -6.33 -0.25
C ALA A 123 18.08 -5.18 0.52
N ASN A 124 18.81 -4.07 0.60
CA ASN A 124 18.24 -2.72 0.70
C ASN A 124 17.44 -2.38 -0.58
N CYS A 125 16.45 -3.20 -0.92
CA CYS A 125 15.58 -2.97 -2.06
C CYS A 125 14.16 -3.30 -1.65
N TRP A 126 13.33 -2.25 -1.58
CA TRP A 126 11.89 -2.25 -1.83
C TRP A 126 11.16 -3.53 -1.43
N CYS A 127 10.49 -3.52 -0.27
CA CYS A 127 9.57 -4.58 0.12
C CYS A 127 8.42 -4.69 -0.88
N ALA A 128 8.61 -5.51 -1.93
CA ALA A 128 7.56 -6.09 -2.72
C ALA A 128 6.90 -7.22 -1.89
N LEU A 129 6.05 -6.83 -0.94
CA LEU A 129 4.99 -7.69 -0.44
C LEU A 129 3.68 -7.17 -1.04
N ALA A 130 3.31 -7.75 -2.19
CA ALA A 130 2.04 -7.62 -2.91
C ALA A 130 1.35 -6.23 -2.89
N LEU A 131 1.95 -5.25 -3.56
CA LEU A 131 1.20 -4.10 -4.08
C LEU A 131 0.36 -4.60 -5.28
N VAL A 132 -0.90 -4.96 -5.07
CA VAL A 132 -1.79 -5.30 -6.19
C VAL A 132 -2.35 -3.99 -6.77
N ALA A 133 -1.65 -3.44 -7.75
CA ALA A 133 -2.23 -2.48 -8.68
C ALA A 133 -3.10 -3.26 -9.68
N ARG A 134 -4.39 -2.92 -9.79
CA ARG A 134 -5.19 -3.45 -10.91
C ARG A 134 -4.72 -2.77 -12.19
N GLY A 135 -4.29 -3.55 -13.19
CA GLY A 135 -4.15 -3.01 -14.56
C GLY A 135 -2.82 -3.21 -15.28
N LYS A 136 -2.15 -4.37 -15.15
CA LYS A 136 -1.22 -4.81 -16.21
C LYS A 136 -1.47 -6.26 -16.55
N THR A 137 -1.95 -6.49 -17.77
CA THR A 137 -2.01 -7.80 -18.41
C THR A 137 -0.64 -8.47 -18.28
N ILE A 138 -0.60 -9.62 -17.63
CA ILE A 138 0.58 -10.48 -17.55
C ILE A 138 0.81 -11.05 -18.96
N PRO A 139 1.90 -10.72 -19.68
CA PRO A 139 2.22 -11.46 -20.90
C PRO A 139 2.55 -12.89 -20.51
N ARG A 140 1.77 -13.82 -21.04
CA ARG A 140 1.99 -15.27 -20.97
C ARG A 140 3.45 -15.57 -21.37
N PRO A 141 4.24 -16.35 -20.61
CA PRO A 141 5.49 -16.85 -21.13
C PRO A 141 5.17 -17.82 -22.27
N LEU A 142 5.53 -17.43 -23.50
CA LEU A 142 5.60 -18.34 -24.62
C LEU A 142 6.79 -19.27 -24.37
N SER A 143 6.51 -20.54 -24.04
CA SER A 143 7.51 -21.60 -24.21
C SER A 143 7.71 -21.86 -25.71
N PRO A 144 8.96 -22.06 -26.15
CA PRO A 144 9.21 -23.10 -27.15
C PRO A 144 10.34 -24.01 -26.67
N LEU A 145 10.01 -25.28 -26.43
CA LEU A 145 10.40 -26.42 -27.28
C LEU A 145 11.91 -26.74 -27.29
N SER A 146 12.24 -27.82 -26.57
CA SER A 146 13.13 -28.92 -26.98
C SER A 146 14.45 -28.55 -27.69
N ALA A 147 15.54 -28.49 -26.93
CA ALA A 147 16.88 -28.61 -27.49
C ALA A 147 17.15 -30.09 -27.85
N ARG A 148 17.25 -30.40 -29.14
CA ARG A 148 17.81 -31.67 -29.65
C ARG A 148 19.35 -31.62 -29.59
N PRO A 149 20.04 -32.73 -29.30
CA PRO A 149 21.50 -32.78 -29.35
C PRO A 149 21.98 -32.84 -30.80
N VAL A 150 22.99 -32.05 -31.15
CA VAL A 150 23.77 -32.22 -32.39
C VAL A 150 24.93 -33.15 -32.06
N LEU A 151 24.90 -34.37 -32.60
CA LEU A 151 26.08 -35.22 -32.75
C LEU A 151 26.97 -34.60 -33.84
N LEU A 152 28.26 -34.40 -33.55
CA LEU A 152 29.26 -34.19 -34.59
C LEU A 152 29.94 -35.54 -34.88
N THR A 153 29.66 -36.10 -36.05
CA THR A 153 30.58 -36.99 -36.78
C THR A 153 31.23 -36.09 -37.87
N SER A 154 32.46 -36.23 -38.32
CA SER A 154 33.53 -37.23 -38.20
C SER A 154 34.87 -36.49 -38.16
#